data_AF-A0A3B6MLP0-F1
#
_entry.id   AF-A0A3B6MLP0-F1
#
_cell.length_a   1.000
_cell.length_b   1.000
_cell.length_c   1.000
_cell.angle_alpha   90.00
_cell.angle_beta   90.00
_cell.angle_gamma   90.00
#
_symmetry.space_group_name_H-M   'P 1'
#
loop_
_entity.id
_entity.type
_entity.pdbx_description
1 polymer ?
#
loop_
_entity_poly.entity_id
_entity_poly.type
_entity_poly.pdbx_seq_one_letter_code
_entity_poly.pdbx_strand_id
1 'polypeptide(L)'
;MRQDVIQEFLALYQRTGPYLLIEPYLVDEALRSYLDHIHATDSFTVLQASYQDSRENEGGSVFFRNVVSHNRDLLEAESSARRCLEVEQRIRWQEIPKSKASLERAEHEHALDLFKSEDLRRELEKKERGSSVILILFSSSPRAGPSFFSLPAPRPLFDKESLHFSNKK
;
A
#
# COMPACT_ATOMS: atom_id res chain seq x y z
N MET A 1 -20.99 -43.87 9.76
CA MET A 1 -20.25 -44.39 10.94
C MET A 1 -18.80 -43.92 10.96
N ARG A 2 -17.95 -44.25 9.99
CA ARG A 2 -16.53 -43.86 10.03
C ARG A 2 -16.30 -42.35 9.86
N GLN A 3 -17.00 -41.71 8.93
CA GLN A 3 -16.97 -40.25 8.76
C GLN A 3 -17.45 -39.54 10.03
N ASP A 4 -18.45 -40.08 10.72
CA ASP A 4 -18.97 -39.50 11.96
C ASP A 4 -17.88 -39.48 13.04
N VAL A 5 -17.12 -40.57 13.20
CA VAL A 5 -15.99 -40.64 14.15
C VAL A 5 -14.87 -39.66 13.78
N ILE A 6 -14.55 -39.49 12.49
CA ILE A 6 -13.58 -38.48 12.04
C ILE A 6 -14.08 -37.07 12.36
N GLN A 7 -15.34 -36.76 12.09
CA GLN A 7 -15.93 -35.45 12.39
C GLN A 7 -15.96 -35.16 13.89
N GLU A 8 -16.30 -36.15 14.72
CA GLU A 8 -16.24 -36.01 16.18
C GLU A 8 -14.82 -35.81 16.69
N PHE A 9 -13.82 -36.47 16.07
CA PHE A 9 -12.41 -36.25 16.37
C PHE A 9 -11.97 -34.82 16.02
N LEU A 10 -12.36 -34.30 14.85
CA LEU A 10 -12.10 -32.92 14.45
C LEU A 10 -12.77 -31.91 15.39
N ALA A 11 -14.02 -32.16 15.78
CA ALA A 11 -14.76 -31.33 16.71
C ALA A 11 -14.09 -31.31 18.10
N LEU A 12 -13.56 -32.45 18.54
CA LEU A 12 -12.83 -32.56 19.80
C LEU A 12 -11.53 -31.74 19.75
N TYR A 13 -10.78 -31.79 18.66
CA TYR A 13 -9.57 -30.97 18.43
C TYR A 13 -9.85 -29.46 18.49
N GLN A 14 -10.96 -29.01 17.90
CA GLN A 14 -11.36 -27.60 17.95
C GLN A 14 -11.70 -27.16 19.38
N ARG A 15 -12.29 -28.06 20.18
CA ARG A 15 -12.69 -27.77 21.56
C ARG A 15 -11.50 -27.73 22.53
N THR A 16 -10.49 -28.57 22.31
CA THR A 16 -9.19 -28.53 23.02
C THR A 16 -8.22 -27.50 22.44
N GLY A 17 -8.71 -26.63 21.56
CA GLY A 17 -7.97 -25.72 20.70
C GLY A 17 -7.36 -24.42 21.25
N PRO A 18 -7.14 -24.16 22.56
CA PRO A 18 -6.17 -23.11 22.92
C PRO A 18 -4.70 -23.52 22.68
N TYR A 19 -4.39 -24.79 22.42
CA TYR A 19 -3.00 -25.27 22.32
C TYR A 19 -2.44 -25.29 20.89
N LEU A 20 -3.28 -25.35 19.86
CA LEU A 20 -2.87 -25.38 18.46
C LEU A 20 -3.93 -24.68 17.60
N LEU A 21 -3.64 -23.46 17.12
CA LEU A 21 -4.46 -22.70 16.17
C LEU A 21 -4.35 -23.32 14.75
N ILE A 22 -4.69 -24.60 14.62
CA ILE A 22 -4.63 -25.34 13.35
C ILE A 22 -6.02 -25.32 12.71
N GLU A 23 -6.07 -25.02 11.40
CA GLU A 23 -7.32 -25.04 10.65
C GLU A 23 -7.91 -26.45 10.56
N PRO A 24 -9.25 -26.62 10.59
CA PRO A 24 -9.89 -27.94 10.66
C PRO A 24 -9.52 -28.88 9.51
N TYR A 25 -9.28 -28.34 8.31
CA TYR A 25 -8.88 -29.12 7.14
C TYR A 25 -7.46 -29.70 7.29
N LEU A 26 -6.55 -28.97 7.95
CA LEU A 26 -5.19 -29.44 8.23
C LEU A 26 -5.20 -30.55 9.28
N VAL A 27 -6.15 -30.52 10.23
CA VAL A 27 -6.32 -31.60 11.20
C VAL A 27 -6.80 -32.88 10.51
N ASP A 28 -7.74 -32.77 9.56
CA ASP A 28 -8.19 -33.91 8.74
C ASP A 28 -7.04 -34.48 7.89
N GLU A 29 -6.27 -33.62 7.25
CA GLU A 29 -5.09 -34.02 6.48
C GLU A 29 -4.02 -34.71 7.35
N ALA A 30 -3.68 -34.13 8.50
CA ALA A 30 -2.73 -34.69 9.44
C ALA A 30 -3.20 -36.06 9.98
N LEU A 31 -4.49 -36.20 10.29
CA LEU A 31 -5.08 -37.46 10.73
C LEU A 31 -5.00 -38.52 9.64
N ARG A 32 -5.38 -38.19 8.41
CA ARG A 32 -5.32 -39.13 7.27
C ARG A 32 -3.89 -39.56 6.97
N SER A 33 -2.96 -38.60 6.96
CA SER A 33 -1.52 -38.83 6.78
C SER A 33 -0.99 -39.82 7.83
N TYR A 34 -1.31 -39.60 9.11
CA TYR A 34 -0.88 -40.51 10.17
C TYR A 34 -1.52 -41.90 10.08
N LEU A 35 -2.83 -41.97 9.78
CA LEU A 35 -3.52 -43.26 9.60
C LEU A 35 -2.93 -44.07 8.43
N ASP A 36 -2.52 -43.39 7.37
CA ASP A 36 -1.83 -44.01 6.24
C ASP A 36 -0.45 -44.54 6.62
N HIS A 37 0.31 -43.73 7.37
CA HIS A 37 1.62 -44.11 7.88
C HIS A 37 1.59 -45.40 8.74
N ILE A 38 0.54 -45.59 9.54
CA ILE A 38 0.38 -46.80 10.36
C ILE A 38 -0.43 -47.92 9.68
N HIS A 39 -0.75 -47.76 8.39
CA HIS A 39 -1.60 -48.67 7.62
C HIS A 39 -2.97 -48.96 8.27
N ALA A 40 -3.51 -47.98 8.99
CA ALA A 40 -4.82 -48.02 9.62
C ALA A 40 -5.87 -47.21 8.86
N THR A 41 -5.57 -46.81 7.62
CA THR A 41 -6.48 -46.05 6.75
C THR A 41 -7.81 -46.73 6.52
N ASP A 42 -8.02 -48.01 6.80
CA ASP A 42 -9.36 -48.64 6.75
C ASP A 42 -9.78 -49.29 8.07
N SER A 43 -8.95 -49.14 9.11
CA SER A 43 -9.18 -49.77 10.40
C SER A 43 -10.13 -48.95 11.26
N PHE A 44 -11.42 -49.30 11.19
CA PHE A 44 -12.45 -48.69 12.04
C PHE A 44 -12.14 -48.88 13.54
N THR A 45 -11.58 -50.02 13.93
CA THR A 45 -11.20 -50.33 15.32
C THR A 45 -10.11 -49.40 15.84
N VAL A 46 -9.09 -49.09 15.03
CA VAL A 46 -8.04 -48.14 15.42
C VAL A 46 -8.64 -46.76 15.56
N LEU A 47 -9.46 -46.32 14.59
CA LEU A 47 -10.12 -45.03 14.63
C LEU A 47 -11.02 -44.86 15.87
N GLN A 48 -11.81 -45.89 16.19
CA GLN A 48 -12.71 -45.89 17.34
C GLN A 48 -11.95 -45.86 18.68
N ALA A 49 -10.87 -46.64 18.80
CA ALA A 49 -10.02 -46.63 19.99
C ALA A 49 -9.32 -45.27 20.18
N SER A 50 -8.80 -44.69 19.10
CA SER A 50 -8.18 -43.37 19.09
C SER A 50 -9.15 -42.25 19.45
N TYR A 51 -10.40 -42.34 18.98
CA TYR A 51 -11.45 -41.42 19.35
C TYR A 51 -11.75 -41.52 20.85
N GLN A 52 -11.88 -42.74 21.38
CA GLN A 52 -12.11 -42.94 22.82
C GLN A 52 -10.96 -42.40 23.67
N ASP A 53 -9.71 -42.67 23.29
CA ASP A 53 -8.50 -42.11 23.95
C ASP A 53 -8.52 -40.58 23.94
N SER A 54 -8.87 -39.98 22.80
CA SER A 54 -8.92 -38.52 22.67
C SER A 54 -10.09 -37.89 23.42
N ARG A 55 -11.19 -38.61 23.59
CA ARG A 55 -12.32 -38.18 24.42
C ARG A 55 -12.00 -38.20 25.91
N GLU A 56 -11.24 -39.20 26.36
CA GLU A 56 -10.88 -39.36 27.77
C GLU A 56 -9.70 -38.46 28.17
N ASN A 57 -8.73 -38.30 27.28
CA ASN A 57 -7.45 -37.65 27.57
C ASN A 57 -7.27 -36.29 26.89
N GLU A 58 -8.18 -35.88 26.00
CA GLU A 58 -8.12 -34.59 25.29
C GLU A 58 -6.73 -34.39 24.63
N GLY A 59 -6.04 -33.26 24.90
CA GLY A 59 -4.69 -33.00 24.39
C GLY A 59 -3.59 -33.91 24.96
N GLY A 60 -3.92 -34.76 25.95
CA GLY A 60 -3.06 -35.78 26.52
C GLY A 60 -3.11 -37.13 25.81
N SER A 61 -4.01 -37.30 24.82
CA SER A 61 -4.14 -38.53 24.04
C SER A 61 -2.82 -38.90 23.37
N VAL A 62 -2.43 -40.17 23.51
CA VAL A 62 -1.19 -40.69 22.91
C VAL A 62 -1.31 -40.67 21.40
N PHE A 63 -2.50 -41.02 20.91
CA PHE A 63 -2.79 -40.96 19.48
C PHE A 63 -2.71 -39.52 18.95
N PHE A 64 -3.30 -38.56 19.66
CA PHE A 64 -3.22 -37.13 19.34
C PHE A 64 -1.77 -36.66 19.21
N ARG A 65 -0.94 -36.98 20.20
CA ARG A 65 0.47 -36.60 20.21
C ARG A 65 1.25 -37.22 19.05
N ASN A 66 0.93 -38.45 18.67
CA ASN A 66 1.57 -39.10 17.54
C ASN A 66 1.15 -38.48 16.20
N VAL A 67 -0.13 -38.15 16.02
CA VAL A 67 -0.63 -37.41 14.84
C VAL A 67 0.10 -36.08 14.71
N VAL A 68 0.19 -35.30 15.79
CA VAL A 68 0.88 -34.01 15.80
C VAL A 68 2.38 -34.17 15.54
N SER A 69 3.03 -35.15 16.18
CA SER A 69 4.45 -35.41 16.01
C SER A 69 4.80 -35.86 14.59
N HIS A 70 3.96 -36.69 13.97
CA HIS A 70 4.16 -37.17 12.60
C HIS A 70 4.04 -36.05 11.56
N ASN A 71 3.10 -35.12 11.78
CA ASN A 71 2.82 -34.02 10.86
C ASN A 71 3.46 -32.70 11.28
N ARG A 72 4.47 -32.74 12.16
CA ARG A 72 5.04 -31.54 12.77
C ARG A 72 5.48 -30.50 11.75
N ASP A 73 6.21 -30.91 10.71
CA ASP A 73 6.76 -29.99 9.71
C ASP A 73 5.64 -29.32 8.90
N LEU A 74 4.59 -30.07 8.55
CA LEU A 74 3.41 -29.54 7.85
C LEU A 74 2.67 -28.52 8.73
N LEU A 75 2.46 -28.84 10.00
CA LEU A 75 1.80 -27.96 10.96
C LEU A 75 2.63 -26.70 11.27
N GLU A 76 3.95 -26.83 11.32
CA GLU A 76 4.87 -25.72 11.53
C GLU A 76 4.93 -24.79 10.30
N ALA A 77 4.94 -25.37 9.09
CA ALA A 77 4.89 -24.61 7.84
C ALA A 77 3.61 -23.77 7.74
N GLU A 78 2.44 -24.35 8.03
CA GLU A 78 1.16 -23.62 8.02
C GLU A 78 1.09 -22.54 9.10
N SER A 79 1.54 -22.84 10.32
CA SER A 79 1.66 -21.84 11.39
C SER A 79 2.56 -20.67 10.99
N SER A 80 3.67 -20.97 10.30
CA SER A 80 4.58 -19.95 9.78
C SER A 80 3.94 -19.11 8.67
N ALA A 81 3.22 -19.73 7.73
CA ALA A 81 2.53 -19.05 6.64
C ALA A 81 1.46 -18.09 7.17
N ARG A 82 0.67 -18.54 8.15
CA ARG A 82 -0.33 -17.71 8.85
C ARG A 82 0.32 -16.51 9.55
N ARG A 83 1.41 -16.74 10.28
CA ARG A 83 2.17 -15.66 10.94
C ARG A 83 2.70 -14.65 9.92
N CYS A 84 3.24 -15.11 8.79
CA CYS A 84 3.70 -14.24 7.71
C CYS A 84 2.55 -13.38 7.16
N LEU A 85 1.39 -13.97 6.88
CA LEU A 85 0.21 -13.24 6.40
C LEU A 85 -0.27 -12.19 7.42
N GLU A 86 -0.32 -12.53 8.71
CA GLU A 86 -0.68 -11.58 9.77
C GLU A 86 0.30 -10.41 9.86
N VAL A 87 1.59 -10.68 9.69
CA VAL A 87 2.64 -9.65 9.65
C VAL A 87 2.48 -8.76 8.41
N GLU A 88 2.30 -9.34 7.23
CA GLU A 88 2.07 -8.58 5.99
C GLU A 88 0.83 -7.69 6.07
N GLN A 89 -0.28 -8.23 6.60
CA GLN A 89 -1.49 -7.45 6.81
C GLN A 89 -1.25 -6.31 7.79
N ARG A 90 -0.54 -6.56 8.91
CA ARG A 90 -0.20 -5.52 9.88
C ARG A 90 0.64 -4.42 9.25
N ILE A 91 1.67 -4.76 8.48
CA ILE A 91 2.51 -3.80 7.77
C ILE A 91 1.64 -2.96 6.83
N ARG A 92 0.82 -3.61 6.00
CA ARG A 92 -0.09 -2.93 5.07
C ARG A 92 -1.04 -1.98 5.79
N TRP A 93 -1.67 -2.42 6.88
CA TRP A 93 -2.57 -1.58 7.68
C TRP A 93 -1.86 -0.40 8.34
N GLN A 94 -0.59 -0.55 8.73
CA GLN A 94 0.24 0.54 9.26
C GLN A 94 0.68 1.54 8.18
N GLU A 95 0.82 1.10 6.93
CA GLU A 95 1.23 1.95 5.81
C GLU A 95 0.07 2.80 5.25
N ILE A 96 -1.17 2.30 5.28
CA ILE A 96 -2.34 3.01 4.74
C ILE A 96 -2.52 4.43 5.31
N PRO A 97 -2.44 4.67 6.64
CA PRO A 97 -2.55 6.04 7.17
C PRO A 97 -1.40 6.94 6.70
N LYS A 98 -0.19 6.39 6.55
CA LYS A 98 1.00 7.15 6.11
C LYS A 98 0.85 7.56 4.65
N SER A 99 0.45 6.64 3.79
CA SER A 99 0.23 6.92 2.37
C SER A 99 -0.92 7.89 2.17
N LYS A 100 -2.02 7.74 2.91
CA LYS A 100 -3.14 8.69 2.90
C LYS A 100 -2.71 10.10 3.31
N ALA A 101 -1.98 10.23 4.41
CA ALA A 101 -1.48 11.54 4.84
C ALA A 101 -0.48 12.15 3.84
N SER A 102 0.33 11.32 3.18
CA SER A 102 1.24 11.80 2.13
C SER A 102 0.48 12.30 0.90
N LEU A 103 -0.57 11.57 0.49
CA LEU A 103 -1.44 11.96 -0.62
C LEU A 103 -2.16 13.27 -0.32
N GLU A 104 -2.78 13.38 0.85
CA GLU A 104 -3.50 14.59 1.27
C GLU A 104 -2.59 15.83 1.29
N ARG A 105 -1.33 15.69 1.75
CA ARG A 105 -0.35 16.79 1.68
C ARG A 105 -0.02 17.16 0.24
N ALA A 106 0.25 16.18 -0.63
CA ALA A 106 0.58 16.43 -2.03
C ALA A 106 -0.58 17.12 -2.77
N GLU A 107 -1.82 16.68 -2.52
CA GLU A 107 -3.02 17.31 -3.08
C GLU A 107 -3.20 18.75 -2.58
N HIS A 108 -2.95 19.00 -1.28
CA HIS A 108 -3.01 20.34 -0.72
C HIS A 108 -1.96 21.28 -1.32
N GLU A 109 -0.70 20.83 -1.43
CA GLU A 109 0.38 21.61 -2.05
C GLU A 109 0.08 21.92 -3.52
N HIS A 110 -0.38 20.92 -4.27
CA HIS A 110 -0.78 21.10 -5.67
C HIS A 110 -1.92 22.11 -5.82
N ALA A 111 -2.94 22.07 -4.94
CA ALA A 111 -4.02 23.04 -4.95
C ALA A 111 -3.51 24.48 -4.70
N LEU A 112 -2.59 24.65 -3.75
CA LEU A 112 -1.97 25.96 -3.48
C LEU A 112 -1.23 26.51 -4.70
N ASP A 113 -0.51 25.67 -5.44
CA ASP A 113 0.24 26.09 -6.61
C ASP A 113 -0.69 26.45 -7.78
N LEU A 114 -1.81 25.75 -7.94
CA LEU A 114 -2.86 26.15 -8.88
C LEU A 114 -3.44 27.53 -8.53
N PHE A 115 -3.74 27.80 -7.25
CA PHE A 115 -4.23 29.11 -6.84
C PHE A 115 -3.22 30.22 -7.10
N LYS A 116 -1.94 30.01 -6.77
CA LYS A 116 -0.87 30.99 -7.04
C LYS A 116 -0.73 31.28 -8.53
N SER A 117 -0.75 30.23 -9.38
CA SER A 117 -0.62 30.41 -10.82
C SER A 117 -1.81 31.15 -11.43
N GLU A 118 -3.03 30.88 -10.94
CA GLU A 118 -4.24 31.60 -11.32
C GLU A 118 -4.21 33.08 -10.88
N ASP A 119 -3.75 33.36 -9.66
CA ASP A 119 -3.59 34.74 -9.19
C ASP A 119 -2.55 35.51 -10.01
N LEU A 120 -1.42 34.86 -10.35
CA LEU A 120 -0.43 35.43 -11.26
C LEU A 120 -1.02 35.71 -12.65
N ARG A 121 -1.82 34.78 -13.20
CA ARG A 121 -2.53 35.00 -14.48
C ARG A 121 -3.46 36.20 -14.38
N ARG A 122 -4.26 36.30 -13.32
CA ARG A 122 -5.17 37.44 -13.08
C ARG A 122 -4.41 38.77 -12.99
N GLU A 123 -3.28 38.80 -12.30
CA GLU A 123 -2.46 40.01 -12.18
C GLU A 123 -1.80 40.40 -13.52
N LEU A 124 -1.36 39.43 -14.32
CA LEU A 124 -0.85 39.68 -15.68
C LEU A 124 -1.94 40.24 -16.58
N GLU A 125 -3.14 39.67 -16.58
CA GLU A 125 -4.29 40.17 -17.37
C GLU A 125 -4.69 41.59 -16.97
N LYS A 126 -4.68 41.92 -15.67
CA LYS A 126 -4.92 43.29 -15.20
C LYS A 126 -3.85 44.26 -15.73
N LYS A 127 -2.58 43.86 -15.71
CA LYS A 127 -1.49 44.67 -16.27
C LYS A 127 -1.63 44.87 -17.78
N GLU A 128 -1.99 43.84 -18.52
CA GLU A 128 -2.25 43.95 -19.96
C GLU A 128 -3.43 44.88 -20.27
N ARG A 129 -4.55 44.75 -19.54
CA ARG A 129 -5.70 45.66 -19.70
C ARG A 129 -5.36 47.10 -19.29
N GLY A 130 -4.64 47.29 -18.20
CA GLY A 130 -4.17 48.61 -17.77
C GLY A 130 -3.20 49.26 -18.78
N SER A 131 -2.29 48.47 -19.34
CA SER A 131 -1.37 48.89 -20.40
C SER A 131 -2.12 49.23 -21.71
N SER A 132 -3.12 48.43 -22.07
CA SER A 132 -4.00 48.67 -23.22
C SER A 132 -4.82 49.96 -23.07
N VAL A 133 -5.38 50.22 -21.89
CA VAL A 133 -6.13 51.46 -21.61
C VAL A 133 -5.21 52.69 -21.67
N ILE A 134 -3.98 52.59 -21.16
CA ILE A 134 -3.00 53.69 -21.25
C ILE A 134 -2.61 53.96 -22.72
N LEU A 135 -2.36 52.92 -23.54
CA LEU A 135 -2.09 53.06 -24.98
C LEU A 135 -3.25 53.68 -25.77
N ILE A 136 -4.50 53.39 -25.40
CA ILE A 136 -5.69 53.99 -26.01
C ILE A 136 -5.83 55.47 -25.62
N LEU A 137 -5.51 55.84 -24.36
CA LEU A 137 -5.50 57.24 -23.92
C LEU A 137 -4.41 58.07 -24.61
N PHE A 138 -3.24 57.49 -24.89
CA PHE A 138 -2.17 58.17 -25.63
C PHE A 138 -2.43 58.30 -27.14
N SER A 139 -3.32 57.48 -27.72
CA SER A 139 -3.71 57.56 -29.15
C SER A 139 -4.99 58.36 -29.41
N SER A 140 -5.75 58.69 -28.37
CA SER A 140 -7.02 59.44 -28.47
C SER A 140 -6.90 60.93 -28.14
N SER A 141 -5.68 61.47 -28.05
CA SER A 141 -5.48 62.91 -27.83
C SER A 141 -5.76 63.67 -29.14
N PRO A 142 -6.75 64.59 -29.21
CA PRO A 142 -7.03 65.34 -30.42
C PRO A 142 -5.85 66.24 -30.74
N ARG A 143 -5.31 66.02 -31.93
CA ARG A 143 -4.30 66.79 -32.64
C ARG A 143 -4.64 68.30 -32.59
N ALA A 144 -4.11 69.03 -31.62
CA ALA A 144 -3.94 70.48 -31.71
C ALA A 144 -2.63 70.75 -32.46
N GLY A 145 -2.68 71.69 -33.41
CA GLY A 145 -1.69 71.95 -34.44
C GLY A 145 -0.31 72.45 -33.96
N PRO A 146 0.61 72.70 -34.92
CA PRO A 146 2.04 72.63 -34.72
C PRO A 146 2.60 73.91 -34.09
N SER A 147 3.51 73.76 -33.13
CA SER A 147 4.46 74.82 -32.79
C SER A 147 5.84 74.20 -32.57
N PHE A 148 6.79 74.83 -33.24
CA PHE A 148 8.19 74.46 -33.39
C PHE A 148 8.91 74.31 -32.06
N PHE A 149 9.66 73.22 -31.86
CA PHE A 149 11.01 73.30 -31.30
C PHE A 149 11.91 72.29 -32.00
N SER A 150 13.07 72.80 -32.41
CA SER A 150 14.07 72.15 -33.25
C SER A 150 15.06 71.34 -32.41
N LEU A 151 15.53 70.24 -33.01
CA LEU A 151 16.83 69.55 -32.85
C LEU A 151 17.00 68.57 -31.67
N PRO A 152 17.88 67.54 -31.81
CA PRO A 152 18.27 66.80 -33.01
C PRO A 152 18.21 65.26 -32.81
N ALA A 153 18.31 64.50 -33.90
CA ALA A 153 18.71 63.10 -33.91
C ALA A 153 19.91 62.94 -34.87
N PRO A 154 20.66 61.83 -34.91
CA PRO A 154 20.89 60.76 -33.93
C PRO A 154 22.40 60.45 -33.76
N ARG A 155 22.79 59.51 -32.89
CA ARG A 155 23.92 58.60 -33.20
C ARG A 155 23.65 57.18 -32.69
N PRO A 156 23.85 56.14 -33.53
CA PRO A 156 23.89 54.76 -33.10
C PRO A 156 25.30 54.41 -32.62
N LEU A 157 25.41 53.54 -31.62
CA LEU A 157 26.67 52.85 -31.34
C LEU A 157 26.37 51.35 -31.22
N PHE A 158 26.46 50.65 -32.34
CA PHE A 158 26.69 49.22 -32.35
C PHE A 158 28.13 49.01 -32.80
N ASP A 159 28.88 48.26 -32.01
CA ASP A 159 30.01 47.38 -32.36
C ASP A 159 30.82 47.19 -31.07
N LYS A 160 31.42 46.07 -30.72
CA LYS A 160 31.44 44.66 -31.11
C LYS A 160 32.47 44.05 -30.14
N GLU A 161 32.39 42.74 -29.92
CA GLU A 161 33.48 41.90 -29.36
C GLU A 161 33.80 42.10 -27.86
N SER A 162 34.14 41.09 -27.05
CA SER A 162 34.64 39.75 -27.35
C SER A 162 34.34 38.81 -26.18
N LEU A 163 34.08 37.54 -26.51
CA LEU A 163 34.22 36.41 -25.60
C LEU A 163 35.61 36.43 -24.94
N HIS A 164 35.68 36.16 -23.64
CA HIS A 164 36.80 35.40 -23.11
C HIS A 164 36.36 34.51 -21.93
N PHE A 165 36.47 33.22 -22.18
CA PHE A 165 36.50 32.14 -21.20
C PHE A 165 37.62 32.40 -20.17
N SER A 166 37.34 32.15 -18.88
CA SER A 166 38.39 31.78 -17.94
C SER A 166 37.87 30.76 -16.92
N ASN A 167 38.25 29.51 -17.16
CA ASN A 167 38.28 28.43 -16.18
C ASN A 167 39.20 28.80 -15.03
N LYS A 168 38.76 28.62 -13.78
CA LYS A 168 39.67 28.29 -12.67
C LYS A 168 39.08 27.19 -11.80
N LYS A 169 39.85 26.10 -11.83
CA LYS A 169 40.02 24.98 -10.88
C LYS A 169 39.36 25.13 -9.52
#